data_AF-A0A318HE64-F1
#
_entry.id   AF-A0A318HE64-F1
#
_cell.length_a   1.000
_cell.length_b   1.000
_cell.length_c   1.000
_cell.angle_alpha   90.00
_cell.angle_beta   90.00
_cell.angle_gamma   90.00
#
_symmetry.space_group_name_H-M   'P 1'
#
loop_
_entity.id
_entity.type
_entity.pdbx_description
1 polymer ?
#
loop_
_entity_poly.entity_id
_entity_poly.type
_entity_poly.pdbx_seq_one_letter_code
_entity_poly.pdbx_strand_id
1 'polypeptide(L)' 'MQRTTVEALGGAQAVPSDLIPARQLHQHLITQVATSGGNVVLTDTAGTPAVVVMSIQRYQLLIDELSTLRRNNPNT' A
#
# COMPACT_ATOMS: atom_id res chain seq x y z
N MET A 1 0.95 -10.31 -28.41
CA MET A 1 0.42 -9.28 -27.49
C MET A 1 0.16 -9.95 -26.14
N GLN A 2 1.08 -9.82 -25.17
CA GLN A 2 0.89 -10.37 -23.82
C GLN A 2 0.09 -9.36 -22.98
N ARG A 3 -1.13 -9.73 -22.58
CA ARG A 3 -1.95 -8.95 -21.65
C ARG A 3 -1.55 -9.37 -20.23
N THR A 4 -0.79 -8.55 -19.52
CA THR A 4 -0.53 -8.74 -18.08
C THR A 4 -1.72 -8.20 -17.29
N THR A 5 -2.56 -9.10 -16.79
CA THR A 5 -3.66 -8.84 -15.84
C THR A 5 -3.07 -8.65 -14.44
N VAL A 6 -3.44 -7.56 -13.75
CA VAL A 6 -3.10 -7.34 -12.34
C VAL A 6 -4.37 -7.55 -11.52
N GLU A 7 -4.59 -8.78 -11.04
CA GLU A 7 -5.69 -9.19 -10.15
C GLU A 7 -5.28 -9.06 -8.66
N ALA A 8 -4.80 -7.90 -8.24
CA ALA A 8 -4.20 -7.72 -6.89
C ALA A 8 -4.82 -6.57 -6.06
N LEU A 9 -6.08 -6.20 -6.35
CA LEU A 9 -6.83 -5.19 -5.58
C LEU A 9 -8.06 -5.83 -4.94
N GLY A 10 -7.83 -6.79 -4.06
CA GLY A 10 -8.87 -7.49 -3.32
C GLY A 10 -8.60 -7.45 -1.82
N GLY A 11 -9.10 -6.44 -1.11
CA GLY A 11 -9.30 -6.56 0.34
C GLY A 11 -9.17 -5.29 1.16
N ALA A 12 -10.17 -4.41 1.10
CA ALA A 12 -10.83 -3.81 2.27
C ALA A 12 -11.89 -2.82 1.75
N GLN A 13 -13.16 -3.17 1.95
CA GLN A 13 -14.36 -2.50 1.43
C GLN A 13 -14.63 -2.73 -0.06
N ALA A 14 -15.91 -2.88 -0.36
CA ALA A 14 -16.51 -3.19 -1.65
C ALA A 14 -16.29 -2.06 -2.69
N VAL A 15 -15.05 -1.80 -3.06
CA VAL A 15 -14.73 -1.13 -4.31
C VAL A 15 -14.77 -2.24 -5.37
N PRO A 16 -15.61 -2.14 -6.41
CA PRO A 16 -15.57 -3.08 -7.51
C PRO A 16 -14.12 -3.16 -7.99
N SER A 17 -13.53 -4.35 -7.98
CA SER A 17 -12.25 -4.62 -8.63
C SER A 17 -12.48 -4.54 -10.14
N ASP A 18 -12.88 -3.37 -10.64
CA ASP A 18 -12.75 -3.04 -12.04
C ASP A 18 -11.27 -3.21 -12.34
N LEU A 19 -10.96 -4.25 -13.12
CA LEU A 19 -9.61 -4.61 -13.52
C LEU A 19 -8.89 -3.35 -14.02
N ILE A 20 -8.06 -2.75 -13.16
CA ILE A 20 -7.38 -1.51 -13.48
C ILE A 20 -6.22 -1.86 -14.39
N PRO A 21 -6.13 -1.28 -15.59
CA PRO A 21 -4.97 -1.47 -16.44
C PRO A 21 -3.68 -1.08 -15.69
N ALA A 22 -2.62 -1.88 -15.81
CA ALA A 22 -1.35 -1.63 -15.10
C ALA A 22 -0.80 -0.20 -15.30
N ARG A 23 -1.05 0.39 -16.49
CA ARG A 23 -0.69 1.78 -16.82
C ARG A 23 -1.39 2.85 -15.97
N GLN A 24 -2.55 2.52 -15.39
CA GLN A 24 -3.35 3.40 -14.52
C GLN A 24 -3.17 3.06 -13.02
N LEU A 25 -2.55 1.93 -12.70
CA LEU A 25 -2.36 1.46 -11.32
C LEU A 25 -1.61 2.48 -10.47
N HIS A 26 -0.50 3.03 -10.97
CA HIS A 26 0.29 4.03 -10.22
C HIS A 26 -0.55 5.24 -9.81
N GLN A 27 -1.26 5.85 -10.76
CA GLN A 27 -2.09 7.02 -10.48
C GLN A 27 -3.25 6.67 -9.53
N HIS A 28 -3.85 5.50 -9.72
CA HIS A 28 -4.93 5.04 -8.86
C HIS A 28 -4.47 4.85 -7.41
N LEU A 29 -3.31 4.23 -7.19
CA LEU A 29 -2.73 4.05 -5.86
C LEU A 29 -2.36 5.38 -5.20
N ILE A 30 -1.80 6.32 -5.96
CA ILE A 30 -1.51 7.68 -5.46
C ILE A 30 -2.79 8.36 -5.01
N THR A 31 -3.84 8.33 -5.84
CA THR A 31 -5.13 8.92 -5.51
C THR A 31 -5.74 8.26 -4.28
N GLN A 32 -5.76 6.93 -4.19
CA GLN A 32 -6.29 6.21 -3.04
C GLN A 32 -5.55 6.53 -1.73
N VAL A 33 -4.21 6.55 -1.75
CA VAL A 33 -3.43 6.93 -0.57
C VAL A 33 -3.71 8.37 -0.15
N ALA A 34 -3.89 9.28 -1.12
CA ALA A 34 -4.20 10.68 -0.86
C ALA A 34 -5.63 10.89 -0.30
N THR A 35 -6.64 10.19 -0.82
CA THR A 35 -8.03 10.35 -0.38
C THR A 35 -8.40 9.54 0.85
N SER A 36 -7.83 8.34 1.03
CA SER A 36 -8.11 7.51 2.21
C SER A 36 -7.42 8.03 3.48
N GLY A 37 -6.40 8.88 3.33
CA GLY A 37 -5.56 9.34 4.45
C GLY A 37 -4.79 8.21 5.14
N GLY A 38 -4.75 7.01 4.52
CA GLY A 38 -4.24 5.78 5.10
C GLY A 38 -3.34 4.99 4.15
N ASN A 39 -2.92 3.81 4.61
CA ASN A 39 -2.13 2.89 3.81
C ASN A 39 -3.07 2.04 2.96
N VAL A 40 -2.69 1.79 1.70
CA VAL A 40 -3.37 0.83 0.84
C VAL A 40 -2.63 -0.50 0.95
N VAL A 41 -3.33 -1.56 1.29
CA VAL A 41 -2.77 -2.92 1.35
C VAL A 41 -3.17 -3.67 0.09
N LEU A 42 -2.18 -4.11 -0.66
CA LEU A 42 -2.34 -4.97 -1.82
C LEU A 42 -2.15 -6.40 -1.38
N THR A 43 -3.10 -7.24 -1.75
CA THR A 43 -3.10 -8.67 -1.47
C THR A 43 -2.68 -9.46 -2.69
N ASP A 44 -2.05 -10.60 -2.49
CA ASP A 44 -1.81 -11.58 -3.55
C ASP A 44 -3.11 -12.31 -3.94
N THR A 45 -3.00 -13.24 -4.88
CA THR A 45 -4.12 -14.06 -5.35
C THR A 45 -4.70 -14.99 -4.28
N ALA A 46 -3.98 -15.23 -3.18
CA ALA A 46 -4.46 -15.98 -2.03
C ALA A 46 -5.12 -15.07 -0.97
N GLY A 47 -5.24 -13.76 -1.24
CA GLY A 47 -5.77 -12.78 -0.28
C GLY A 47 -4.77 -12.41 0.82
N THR A 48 -3.50 -12.79 0.69
CA THR A 48 -2.46 -12.50 1.67
C THR A 48 -1.86 -11.13 1.41
N PRO A 49 -1.69 -10.25 2.42
CA PRO A 49 -1.01 -8.97 2.26
C PRO A 49 0.39 -9.14 1.67
N ALA A 50 0.62 -8.60 0.48
CA ALA A 50 1.89 -8.73 -0.24
C ALA A 50 2.65 -7.39 -0.29
N VAL A 51 1.93 -6.27 -0.45
CA VAL A 51 2.53 -4.94 -0.56
C VAL A 51 1.71 -3.92 0.21
N VAL A 52 2.38 -2.99 0.88
CA VAL A 52 1.76 -1.82 1.49
C VAL A 52 2.20 -0.57 0.74
N VAL A 53 1.24 0.18 0.22
CA VAL A 53 1.45 1.48 -0.43
C VAL A 53 1.07 2.57 0.55
N MET A 54 1.97 3.51 0.78
CA MET A 54 1.76 4.64 1.69
C MET A 54 2.45 5.89 1.16
N SER A 55 2.12 7.05 1.74
CA SER A 55 2.81 8.30 1.40
C SER A 55 4.25 8.27 1.95
N ILE A 56 5.18 8.88 1.21
CA ILE A 56 6.57 8.97 1.65
C ILE A 56 6.71 9.73 2.98
N GLN A 57 5.86 10.73 3.21
CA GLN A 57 5.82 11.50 4.45
C GLN A 57 5.46 10.62 5.64
N ARG A 58 4.47 9.73 5.49
CA ARG A 58 4.06 8.82 6.55
C ARG A 58 5.12 7.75 6.83
N TYR A 59 5.80 7.29 5.78
CA TYR A 59 6.94 6.39 5.93
C TYR A 59 8.07 7.05 6.72
N GLN A 60 8.40 8.31 6.46
CA GLN A 60 9.42 9.05 7.20
C GLN A 60 9.08 9.17 8.69
N LEU A 61 7.84 9.53 9.01
CA LEU A 61 7.37 9.59 10.41
C LEU A 61 7.53 8.24 11.13
N LEU A 62 7.20 7.13 10.46
CA LEU A 62 7.36 5.79 11.03
C LEU A 62 8.82 5.47 11.35
N ILE A 63 9.75 5.85 10.46
CA ILE A 63 11.18 5.65 10.67
C ILE A 63 11.70 6.52 11.83
N ASP A 64 11.21 7.75 11.95
CA ASP A 64 11.58 8.65 13.05
C ASP A 64 11.05 8.15 14.40
N GLU A 65 9.82 7.64 14.43
CA GLU A 65 9.22 7.00 15.60
C GLU A 65 10.02 5.77 16.02
N LEU A 66 10.35 4.87 15.07
CA LEU A 66 11.17 3.68 15.34
C LEU A 66 12.55 4.05 15.85
N SER A 67 13.18 5.06 15.26
CA SER A 67 14.50 5.55 15.69
C SER A 67 14.45 6.15 17.10
N THR A 68 13.36 6.82 17.45
CA THR A 68 13.13 7.36 18.79
C THR A 68 12.89 6.24 19.81
N LEU A 69 12.09 5.23 19.44
CA LEU A 69 11.88 4.05 20.28
C LEU A 69 13.19 3.33 20.59
N ARG A 70 14.03 3.10 19.57
CA ARG A 70 15.36 2.46 19.75
C ARG A 70 16.29 3.29 20.64
N ARG A 71 16.28 4.62 20.51
CA ARG A 71 17.08 5.50 21.40
C ARG A 71 16.61 5.40 22.86
N ASN A 72 15.31 5.29 23.06
CA ASN A 72 14.72 5.19 24.40
C ASN A 72 14.85 3.78 24.99
N ASN A 73 14.97 2.74 24.15
CA ASN A 73 15.15 1.34 24.52
C ASN A 73 16.41 0.76 23.86
N PRO A 74 17.61 1.11 24.34
CA PRO A 74 18.87 0.70 23.72
C PRO A 74 19.22 -0.81 23.86
N ASN A 75 18.39 -1.58 24.58
CA ASN A 75 18.63 -3.01 24.89
C ASN A 75 17.81 -3.98 24.02
N THR A 76 17.22 -3.51 22.92
CA THR A 76 16.64 -4.33 21.83
C THR A 76 17.42 -4.12 20.56
#